data_AF-A0A1S1QR07-F1
#
_entry.id   AF-A0A1S1QR07-F1
#
_cell.length_a   1.000
_cell.length_b   1.000
_cell.length_c   1.000
_cell.angle_alpha   90.00
_cell.angle_beta   90.00
_cell.angle_gamma   90.00
#
_symmetry.space_group_name_H-M   'P 1'
#
loop_
_entity.id
_entity.type
_entity.pdbx_description
1 polymer ?
#
loop_
_entity_poly.entity_id
_entity_poly.type
_entity_poly.pdbx_seq_one_letter_code
_entity_poly.pdbx_strand_id
1 'polypeptide(L)' 'MPVLLVHGTHGFLTPETIGEFRAGVPRAEIVGIEAGHNVQEQQPAALAAATSRFLPGPTDGTA' A
#
# COMPACT_ATOMS: atom_id res chain seq x y z
N MET A 1 3.96 -14.52 2.52
CA MET A 1 4.13 -13.57 1.40
C MET A 1 4.14 -12.17 1.98
N PRO A 2 5.04 -11.27 1.57
CA PRO A 2 4.97 -9.86 1.91
C PRO A 2 3.68 -9.25 1.34
N VAL A 3 2.99 -8.41 2.11
CA VAL A 3 1.77 -7.71 1.68
C VAL A 3 1.91 -6.22 1.97
N LEU A 4 1.56 -5.38 1.00
CA LEU A 4 1.42 -3.94 1.14
C LEU A 4 -0.02 -3.56 0.83
N LEU A 5 -0.68 -2.88 1.76
CA LEU A 5 -1.94 -2.18 1.51
C LEU A 5 -1.66 -0.69 1.32
N VAL A 6 -1.95 -0.18 0.13
CA VAL A 6 -1.98 1.26 -0.14
C VAL A 6 -3.43 1.71 -0.24
N HIS A 7 -3.82 2.74 0.49
CA HIS A 7 -5.20 3.25 0.46
C HIS A 7 -5.25 4.78 0.49
N GLY A 8 -6.34 5.34 -0.03
CA GLY A 8 -6.66 6.77 0.12
C GLY A 8 -7.15 7.09 1.53
N THR A 9 -6.77 8.24 2.09
CA THR A 9 -7.22 8.70 3.42
C THR A 9 -8.63 9.30 3.41
N HIS A 10 -9.09 9.77 2.25
CA HIS A 10 -10.47 10.24 2.01
C HIS A 10 -11.32 9.18 1.27
N GLY A 11 -10.78 7.96 1.18
CA GLY A 11 -11.27 6.93 0.29
C GLY A 11 -12.36 6.04 0.88
N PHE A 12 -12.51 4.88 0.24
CA PHE A 12 -13.56 3.90 0.50
C PHE A 12 -13.34 3.07 1.78
N LEU A 13 -12.10 2.89 2.21
CA LEU A 13 -11.78 2.07 3.38
C LEU A 13 -11.92 2.87 4.67
N THR A 14 -12.73 2.37 5.58
CA THR A 14 -12.89 2.97 6.91
C THR A 14 -11.74 2.57 7.84
N PRO A 15 -11.50 3.31 8.94
CA PRO A 15 -10.54 2.90 9.97
C PRO A 15 -10.82 1.50 10.54
N GLU A 16 -12.09 1.11 10.64
CA GLU A 16 -12.50 -0.22 11.12
C GLU A 16 -12.07 -1.32 10.14
N THR A 17 -12.35 -1.17 8.83
CA THR A 17 -11.93 -2.13 7.80
C THR A 17 -10.39 -2.24 7.73
N ILE A 18 -9.67 -1.14 7.92
CA ILE A 18 -8.19 -1.17 8.01
C ILE A 18 -7.74 -1.96 9.24
N GLY A 19 -8.44 -1.81 10.37
CA GLY A 19 -8.20 -2.59 11.60
C GLY A 19 -8.42 -4.08 11.40
N GLU A 20 -9.53 -4.47 10.76
CA GLU A 20 -9.83 -5.86 10.41
C GLU A 20 -8.76 -6.46 9.48
N PHE A 21 -8.36 -5.72 8.45
CA PHE A 21 -7.29 -6.13 7.55
C PHE A 21 -5.97 -6.35 8.31
N ARG A 22 -5.61 -5.43 9.21
CA ARG A 22 -4.40 -5.54 10.02
C ARG A 22 -4.43 -6.76 10.95
N ALA A 23 -5.59 -7.10 11.50
CA ALA A 23 -5.76 -8.30 12.32
C ALA A 23 -5.63 -9.58 11.49
N GLY A 24 -6.19 -9.60 10.27
CA GLY A 24 -6.11 -10.75 9.36
C GLY A 24 -4.72 -10.95 8.71
N VAL A 25 -3.97 -9.86 8.51
CA VAL A 25 -2.62 -9.89 7.92
C VAL A 25 -1.62 -9.10 8.79
N PRO A 26 -1.20 -9.64 9.95
CA PRO A 26 -0.41 -8.89 10.94
C PRO A 26 0.96 -8.40 10.45
N ARG A 27 1.48 -8.97 9.36
CA ARG A 27 2.77 -8.60 8.75
C ARG A 27 2.62 -7.68 7.53
N ALA A 28 1.42 -7.23 7.22
CA ALA A 28 1.23 -6.27 6.13
C ALA A 28 1.80 -4.90 6.51
N GLU A 29 2.44 -4.25 5.56
CA GLU A 29 2.69 -2.81 5.62
C GLU A 29 1.43 -2.08 5.13
N ILE A 30 1.04 -1.00 5.82
CA ILE A 30 -0.15 -0.22 5.49
C ILE A 30 0.28 1.23 5.28
N VAL A 31 -0.03 1.78 4.11
CA VAL A 31 0.32 3.15 3.71
C VAL A 31 -0.94 3.90 3.29
N GLY A 32 -1.19 5.02 3.98
CA GLY A 32 -2.22 5.98 3.61
C GLY A 32 -1.65 7.06 2.68
N ILE A 33 -2.41 7.42 1.65
CA ILE A 33 -2.10 8.49 0.70
C ILE A 33 -3.27 9.48 0.68
N GLU A 34 -2.96 10.78 0.64
CA GLU A 34 -3.95 11.86 0.52
C GLU A 34 -4.67 11.81 -0.83
N ALA A 35 -5.70 10.97 -0.92
CA ALA A 35 -6.49 10.68 -2.11
C ALA A 35 -7.85 10.08 -1.73
N GLY A 36 -8.79 10.10 -2.68
CA GLY A 36 -10.05 9.36 -2.62
C GLY A 36 -9.88 7.86 -2.98
N HIS A 37 -10.92 7.26 -3.56
CA HIS A 37 -10.89 5.84 -3.94
C HIS A 37 -9.82 5.52 -5.00
N ASN A 38 -9.70 6.36 -6.03
CA ASN A 38 -8.80 6.15 -7.15
C ASN A 38 -7.42 6.77 -6.88
N VAL A 39 -6.65 6.17 -5.97
CA VAL A 39 -5.30 6.64 -5.63
C VAL A 39 -4.41 6.75 -6.87
N GLN A 40 -4.53 5.82 -7.82
CA GLN A 40 -3.77 5.84 -9.08
C GLN A 40 -4.07 7.05 -9.99
N GLU A 41 -5.27 7.63 -9.90
CA GLU A 41 -5.66 8.79 -10.71
C GLU A 41 -5.25 10.11 -10.06
N GLN A 42 -5.30 10.16 -8.73
CA GLN A 42 -5.07 11.39 -7.96
C GLN A 42 -3.61 11.55 -7.52
N GLN A 43 -2.96 10.45 -7.13
CA GLN A 43 -1.62 10.42 -6.55
C GLN A 43 -0.75 9.29 -7.15
N PRO A 44 -0.59 9.23 -8.50
CA PRO A 44 0.17 8.16 -9.16
C PRO A 44 1.63 8.10 -8.71
N ALA A 45 2.27 9.25 -8.49
CA ALA A 45 3.67 9.31 -8.05
C ALA A 45 3.86 8.78 -6.62
N ALA A 46 2.95 9.12 -5.70
CA ALA A 46 3.01 8.63 -4.34
C ALA A 46 2.75 7.11 -4.27
N LEU A 47 1.80 6.61 -5.07
CA LEU A 47 1.57 5.17 -5.22
C LEU A 47 2.82 4.45 -5.75
N ALA A 48 3.44 4.98 -6.81
CA ALA A 48 4.67 4.41 -7.37
C ALA A 48 5.82 4.40 -6.35
N ALA A 49 5.97 5.47 -5.56
CA ALA A 49 6.98 5.54 -4.50
C ALA A 49 6.74 4.50 -3.39
N ALA A 50 5.49 4.32 -2.95
CA ALA A 50 5.14 3.32 -1.94
C ALA A 50 5.44 1.90 -2.43
N THR A 51 5.04 1.56 -3.66
CA THR A 51 5.31 0.25 -4.25
C THR A 51 6.81 0.04 -4.47
N SER A 52 7.54 1.03 -4.98
CA SER A 52 8.98 0.91 -5.23
C SER A 52 9.78 0.72 -3.95
N ARG A 53 9.37 1.35 -2.83
CA ARG A 53 9.98 1.16 -1.51
C ARG A 53 9.73 -0.25 -0.96
N PHE A 54 8.55 -0.80 -1.22
CA PHE A 54 8.14 -2.10 -0.69
C PHE A 54 8.73 -3.28 -1.45
N LEU A 55 8.87 -3.13 -2.77
CA LEU A 55 9.54 -4.13 -3.57
C LEU A 55 11.01 -4.22 -3.14
N PRO A 56 11.56 -5.44 -2.99
CA PRO A 56 13.01 -5.56 -2.89
C PRO A 56 13.63 -4.88 -4.11
N GLY A 57 14.80 -4.25 -3.91
CA GLY A 57 15.63 -3.81 -5.03
C GLY A 57 15.85 -4.96 -6.02
N PRO A 58 16.32 -4.69 -7.25
CA PRO A 58 16.59 -5.75 -8.21
C PRO A 58 17.36 -6.86 -7.49
N THR A 59 16.77 -8.04 -7.39
CA THR A 59 17.52 -9.22 -6.95
C THR A 59 18.63 -9.33 -7.98
N ASP A 60 19.87 -9.02 -7.59
CA ASP A 60 21.03 -9.30 -8.43
C ASP A 60 20.89 -10.76 -8.87
N GLY A 61 20.63 -10.94 -10.15
CA GLY A 61 20.47 -12.25 -10.75
C GLY A 61 21.82 -12.93 -10.70
N THR A 62 22.11 -13.67 -9.63
CA THR A 62 23.13 -14.70 -9.65
C THR A 62 22.57 -15.86 -10.48
N ALA A 63 22.90 -15.82 -11.78
CA ALA A 63 22.98 -16.99 -12.63
C ALA A 63 24.06 -17.96 -12.11
#